data_AF-A0A2D6MXG9-F1
#
_entry.id   AF-A0A2D6MXG9-F1
#
_cell.length_a   1.000
_cell.length_b   1.000
_cell.length_c   1.000
_cell.angle_alpha   90.00
_cell.angle_beta   90.00
_cell.angle_gamma   90.00
#
_symmetry.space_group_name_H-M   'P 1'
#
loop_
_entity.id
_entity.type
_entity.pdbx_description
1 polymer ?
#
loop_
_entity_poly.entity_id
_entity_poly.type
_entity_poly.pdbx_seq_one_letter_code
_entity_poly.pdbx_strand_id
1 'polypeptide(L)'
;MSGCATSSPFNQDFVEVRTPNFVVTSSLGDEETLVLAQQLEFFHAGVLTALELERAPVNRVPSRVLAFDGRSLSRPFAPRAEPAYLMPSIDGATFVFRAGREFRDRATPDIRHRYAHRVLRDLSGADHPLWYEEGAAQLAGTIERQGSGVRIGAMADDHRRAVLDWRIEDLTSEFWRNDLSQQSPTARRAFEARAWAVVHTFGFADGAVTEKSSPFAKYRRALATGDEWEKKSTLSALRLGEPTLTQRVYAHLENRRLRVRLIQLQGWKRDAIEVVPLGRAESRTRLGDLALELAKPGVAEDYFERALDADSGYGRAHAGLALVAVQEHRFDDIEGHARAALETGGGDAQVQLRIADAYRLAGFEDPNVGRRVDWIESARRHYERVLALERGSALARVGMGATHLTAGGDPEQARPWFEAAQALRPGSLEITLWRARLEAALGAKGSAEAMAREMVSRTHWRELDRRGRAFIDALE
;
A
#
# COMPACT_ATOMS: atom_id res chain seq x y z
N MET A 1 -40.40 -14.60 23.29
CA MET A 1 -39.77 -14.69 21.96
C MET A 1 -39.61 -13.27 21.43
N SER A 2 -38.48 -12.63 21.75
CA SER A 2 -38.15 -11.32 21.19
C SER A 2 -37.43 -11.58 19.86
N GLY A 3 -38.08 -11.21 18.76
CA GLY A 3 -37.51 -11.34 17.43
C GLY A 3 -36.27 -10.47 17.31
N CYS A 4 -35.13 -11.08 16.99
CA CYS A 4 -33.97 -10.37 16.48
C CYS A 4 -34.37 -9.76 15.13
N ALA A 5 -34.85 -8.52 15.14
CA ALA A 5 -34.88 -7.70 13.95
C ALA A 5 -33.41 -7.49 13.54
N THR A 6 -32.94 -8.27 12.57
CA THR A 6 -31.69 -7.98 11.88
C THR A 6 -31.87 -6.62 11.23
N SER A 7 -31.31 -5.58 11.83
CA SER A 7 -31.12 -4.29 11.19
C SER A 7 -30.53 -4.54 9.80
N SER A 8 -31.08 -3.89 8.78
CA SER A 8 -30.50 -3.93 7.44
C SER A 8 -28.99 -3.69 7.55
N PRO A 9 -28.12 -4.49 6.88
CA PRO A 9 -26.67 -4.24 6.90
C PRO A 9 -26.33 -2.81 6.47
N PHE A 10 -27.25 -2.13 5.79
CA PHE A 10 -27.13 -0.76 5.29
C PHE A 10 -27.55 0.33 6.30
N ASN A 11 -28.10 -0.05 7.46
CA ASN A 11 -28.46 0.85 8.57
C ASN A 11 -27.50 0.72 9.77
N GLN A 12 -26.34 0.10 9.58
CA GLN A 12 -25.32 0.06 10.62
C GLN A 12 -24.63 1.42 10.78
N ASP A 13 -24.45 1.84 12.02
CA ASP A 13 -23.65 3.01 12.35
C ASP A 13 -22.16 2.63 12.32
N PHE A 14 -21.33 3.56 11.88
CA PHE A 14 -19.88 3.40 11.82
C PHE A 14 -19.21 4.32 12.82
N VAL A 15 -18.04 3.87 13.28
CA VAL A 15 -17.18 4.60 14.20
C VAL A 15 -15.86 4.87 13.51
N GLU A 16 -15.28 6.04 13.76
CA GLU A 16 -13.92 6.34 13.36
C GLU A 16 -13.00 6.33 14.59
N VAL A 17 -11.85 5.66 14.46
CA VAL A 17 -10.75 5.77 15.42
C VAL A 17 -9.52 6.25 14.69
N ARG A 18 -8.97 7.38 15.13
CA ARG A 18 -7.75 8.00 14.58
C ARG A 18 -6.58 7.73 15.50
N THR A 19 -5.47 7.31 14.89
CA THR A 19 -4.18 7.10 15.54
C THR A 19 -3.09 7.76 14.70
N PRO A 20 -1.83 7.85 15.16
CA PRO A 20 -0.76 8.48 14.39
C PRO A 20 -0.52 7.82 13.03
N ASN A 21 -0.74 6.50 12.92
CA ASN A 21 -0.45 5.74 11.71
C ASN A 21 -1.69 5.17 11.01
N PHE A 22 -2.88 5.24 11.62
CA PHE A 22 -4.10 4.66 11.06
C PHE A 22 -5.34 5.55 11.24
N VAL A 23 -6.23 5.48 10.25
CA VAL A 23 -7.62 5.93 10.37
C VAL A 23 -8.53 4.72 10.16
N VAL A 24 -9.16 4.27 11.24
CA VAL A 24 -10.00 3.07 11.28
C VAL A 24 -11.46 3.47 11.19
N THR A 25 -12.13 3.08 10.11
CA THR A 25 -13.57 3.19 9.89
C THR A 25 -14.20 1.82 10.08
N SER A 26 -15.14 1.67 11.01
CA SER A 26 -15.63 0.34 11.35
C SER A 26 -17.08 0.26 11.81
N SER A 27 -17.74 -0.86 11.52
CA SER A 27 -19.05 -1.22 12.09
C SER A 27 -18.99 -2.09 13.36
N LEU A 28 -17.80 -2.28 13.96
CA LEU A 28 -17.61 -3.14 15.15
C LEU A 28 -18.08 -2.52 16.47
N GLY A 29 -18.37 -1.21 16.48
CA GLY A 29 -18.62 -0.42 17.69
C GLY A 29 -17.33 0.11 18.33
N ASP A 30 -17.46 1.06 19.24
CA ASP A 30 -16.34 1.87 19.77
C ASP A 30 -15.23 1.03 20.42
N GLU A 31 -15.59 0.13 21.34
CA GLU A 31 -14.62 -0.65 22.12
C GLU A 31 -13.82 -1.62 21.22
N GLU A 32 -14.52 -2.36 20.35
CA GLU A 32 -13.87 -3.30 19.43
C GLU A 32 -13.01 -2.58 18.38
N THR A 33 -13.45 -1.40 17.93
CA THR A 33 -12.70 -0.56 16.97
C THR A 33 -11.45 0.03 17.61
N LEU A 34 -11.54 0.48 18.87
CA LEU A 34 -10.40 0.96 19.65
C LEU A 34 -9.36 -0.15 19.88
N VAL A 35 -9.81 -1.37 20.21
CA VAL A 35 -8.92 -2.53 20.35
C VAL A 35 -8.21 -2.85 19.03
N LEU A 36 -8.93 -2.83 17.91
CA LEU A 36 -8.33 -3.03 16.58
C LEU A 36 -7.26 -1.96 16.27
N ALA A 37 -7.55 -0.68 16.53
CA ALA A 37 -6.60 0.41 16.33
C ALA A 37 -5.32 0.22 17.18
N GLN A 38 -5.47 -0.17 18.45
CA GLN A 38 -4.34 -0.46 19.33
C GLN A 38 -3.49 -1.63 18.83
N GLN A 39 -4.13 -2.68 18.30
CA GLN A 39 -3.43 -3.83 17.73
C GLN A 39 -2.66 -3.47 16.44
N LEU A 40 -3.23 -2.61 15.60
CA LEU A 40 -2.56 -2.08 14.41
C LEU A 40 -1.33 -1.23 14.75
N GLU A 41 -1.46 -0.31 15.72
CA GLU A 41 -0.33 0.50 16.20
C GLU A 41 0.77 -0.34 16.85
N PHE A 42 0.38 -1.35 17.64
CA PHE A 42 1.32 -2.29 18.22
C PHE A 42 2.08 -3.06 17.12
N PHE A 43 1.36 -3.55 16.10
CA PHE A 43 1.97 -4.25 14.98
C PHE A 43 2.89 -3.33 14.17
N HIS A 44 2.48 -2.10 13.88
CA HIS A 44 3.32 -1.11 13.21
C HIS A 44 4.61 -0.81 13.99
N ALA A 45 4.52 -0.60 15.31
CA ALA A 45 5.70 -0.42 16.17
C ALA A 45 6.62 -1.65 16.14
N GLY A 46 6.04 -2.85 16.08
CA GLY A 46 6.76 -4.10 15.85
C GLY A 46 7.52 -4.08 14.53
N VAL A 47 6.87 -3.73 13.43
CA VAL A 47 7.48 -3.66 12.08
C VAL A 47 8.64 -2.67 12.07
N LEU A 48 8.48 -1.47 12.64
CA LEU A 48 9.58 -0.50 12.76
C LEU A 48 10.77 -1.07 13.52
N THR A 49 10.50 -1.73 14.65
CA THR A 49 11.52 -2.34 15.50
C THR A 49 12.25 -3.48 14.78
N ALA A 50 11.51 -4.34 14.09
CA ALA A 50 12.05 -5.49 13.35
C ALA A 50 12.92 -5.07 12.17
N LEU A 51 12.52 -4.01 11.48
CA LEU A 51 13.24 -3.46 10.34
C LEU A 51 14.35 -2.47 10.75
N GLU A 52 14.46 -2.17 12.05
CA GLU A 52 15.37 -1.15 12.60
C GLU A 52 15.23 0.22 11.94
N LEU A 53 13.98 0.58 11.62
CA LEU A 53 13.65 1.86 11.02
C LEU A 53 13.46 2.89 12.13
N GLU A 54 14.04 4.07 11.94
CA GLU A 54 13.75 5.21 12.80
C GLU A 54 12.28 5.60 12.71
N ARG A 55 11.74 6.16 13.80
CA ARG A 55 10.34 6.56 13.86
C ARG A 55 10.08 7.68 12.85
N ALA A 56 8.92 7.58 12.21
CA ALA A 56 8.61 8.30 10.98
C ALA A 56 8.79 9.83 11.04
N PRO A 57 9.11 10.47 9.90
CA PRO A 57 9.05 11.93 9.74
C PRO A 57 7.62 12.48 9.92
N VAL A 58 7.53 13.76 10.30
CA VAL A 58 6.33 14.49 10.82
C VAL A 58 5.12 14.54 9.86
N ASN A 59 5.25 14.15 8.58
CA ASN A 59 4.25 14.37 7.53
C ASN A 59 3.75 13.09 6.85
N ARG A 60 3.49 12.01 7.60
CA ARG A 60 2.89 10.80 7.04
C ARG A 60 1.37 10.90 6.95
N VAL A 61 0.82 10.36 5.86
CA VAL A 61 -0.62 10.09 5.77
C VAL A 61 -0.90 8.77 6.45
N PRO A 62 -1.81 8.73 7.45
CA PRO A 62 -2.23 7.49 8.09
C PRO A 62 -2.80 6.48 7.08
N SER A 63 -2.51 5.19 7.29
CA SER A 63 -3.12 4.11 6.51
C SER A 63 -4.61 4.00 6.84
N ARG A 64 -5.44 3.77 5.81
CA ARG A 64 -6.88 3.61 5.98
C ARG A 64 -7.20 2.18 6.39
N VAL A 65 -8.19 2.01 7.25
CA VAL A 65 -8.67 0.69 7.65
C VAL A 65 -10.19 0.68 7.60
N LEU A 66 -10.76 -0.26 6.85
CA LEU A 66 -12.20 -0.52 6.84
C LEU A 66 -12.46 -1.88 7.47
N ALA A 67 -13.20 -1.92 8.57
CA ALA A 67 -13.46 -3.15 9.31
C ALA A 67 -14.96 -3.39 9.52
N PHE A 68 -15.43 -4.54 9.04
CA PHE A 68 -16.83 -4.92 9.04
C PHE A 68 -17.11 -5.98 10.12
N ASP A 69 -18.20 -5.81 10.85
CA ASP A 69 -18.72 -6.75 11.86
C ASP A 69 -19.29 -8.04 11.27
N GLY A 70 -19.80 -7.99 10.04
CA GLY A 70 -20.52 -9.07 9.40
C GLY A 70 -20.14 -9.30 7.93
N ARG A 71 -20.23 -10.58 7.52
CA ARG A 71 -19.96 -11.00 6.13
C ARG A 71 -20.96 -10.45 5.11
N SER A 72 -22.18 -10.10 5.52
CA SER A 72 -23.21 -9.54 4.63
C SER A 72 -22.82 -8.15 4.15
N LEU A 73 -22.43 -7.26 5.06
CA LEU A 73 -22.03 -5.88 4.76
C LEU A 73 -20.73 -5.84 3.95
N SER A 74 -19.79 -6.74 4.22
CA SER A 74 -18.51 -6.81 3.52
C SER A 74 -18.54 -7.57 2.19
N ARG A 75 -19.69 -8.14 1.79
CA ARG A 75 -19.83 -8.94 0.56
C ARG A 75 -19.58 -8.13 -0.71
N PRO A 76 -20.10 -6.89 -0.87
CA PRO A 76 -19.81 -6.07 -2.04
C PRO A 76 -18.32 -5.73 -2.17
N PHE A 77 -17.61 -5.63 -1.04
CA PHE A 77 -16.18 -5.30 -0.97
C PHE A 77 -15.26 -6.52 -0.98
N ALA A 78 -15.73 -7.64 -1.53
CA ALA A 78 -14.96 -8.86 -1.64
C ALA A 78 -14.28 -8.93 -3.02
N PRO A 79 -12.99 -8.60 -3.17
CA PRO A 79 -12.25 -8.97 -4.36
C PRO A 79 -12.08 -10.50 -4.44
N ARG A 80 -12.08 -11.20 -3.28
CA ARG A 80 -12.03 -12.67 -3.13
C ARG A 80 -12.79 -13.16 -1.89
N ALA A 81 -12.82 -14.47 -1.67
CA ALA A 81 -13.28 -15.11 -0.43
C ALA A 81 -12.32 -14.92 0.78
N GLU A 82 -11.29 -14.09 0.65
CA GLU A 82 -10.32 -13.80 1.71
C GLU A 82 -10.97 -13.00 2.86
N PRO A 83 -10.66 -13.29 4.14
CA PRO A 83 -11.24 -12.60 5.29
C PRO A 83 -10.75 -11.16 5.44
N ALA A 84 -9.61 -10.83 4.81
CA ALA A 84 -9.06 -9.49 4.76
C ALA A 84 -8.09 -9.34 3.58
N TYR A 85 -7.76 -8.10 3.21
CA TYR A 85 -6.74 -7.79 2.21
C TYR A 85 -6.17 -6.38 2.42
N LEU A 86 -5.04 -6.10 1.77
CA LEU A 86 -4.38 -4.80 1.76
C LEU A 86 -4.25 -4.30 0.33
N MET A 87 -4.76 -3.10 0.08
CA MET A 87 -4.60 -2.37 -1.18
C MET A 87 -3.52 -1.30 -1.02
N PRO A 88 -2.51 -1.25 -1.89
CA PRO A 88 -1.63 -0.09 -1.95
C PRO A 88 -2.38 1.09 -2.59
N SER A 89 -2.05 2.30 -2.17
CA SER A 89 -2.38 3.54 -2.88
C SER A 89 -1.18 4.49 -2.85
N ILE A 90 -1.24 5.59 -3.59
CA ILE A 90 -0.19 6.62 -3.54
C ILE A 90 0.06 7.10 -2.10
N ASP A 91 -0.98 7.45 -1.34
CA ASP A 91 -0.81 8.08 -0.02
C ASP A 91 -0.61 7.10 1.15
N GLY A 92 -1.11 5.87 1.03
CA GLY A 92 -0.99 4.89 2.11
C GLY A 92 -1.53 3.51 1.73
N ALA A 93 -1.45 2.55 2.65
CA ALA A 93 -2.16 1.30 2.48
C ALA A 93 -3.61 1.44 2.96
N THR A 94 -4.53 0.76 2.29
CA THR A 94 -5.91 0.55 2.75
C THR A 94 -6.06 -0.90 3.18
N PHE A 95 -6.28 -1.13 4.47
CA PHE A 95 -6.67 -2.44 5.00
C PHE A 95 -8.18 -2.60 4.90
N VAL A 96 -8.63 -3.79 4.50
CA VAL A 96 -10.04 -4.15 4.54
C VAL A 96 -10.20 -5.46 5.29
N PHE A 97 -10.91 -5.43 6.41
CA PHE A 97 -11.23 -6.58 7.26
C PHE A 97 -12.71 -6.92 7.12
N ARG A 98 -13.01 -8.06 6.50
CA ARG A 98 -14.37 -8.42 6.07
C ARG A 98 -15.19 -9.16 7.13
N ALA A 99 -14.53 -9.86 8.05
CA ALA A 99 -15.13 -10.55 9.20
C ALA A 99 -14.03 -11.02 10.17
N GLY A 100 -14.43 -11.51 11.35
CA GLY A 100 -13.55 -11.88 12.47
C GLY A 100 -13.71 -10.85 13.59
N ARG A 101 -13.17 -11.06 14.80
CA ARG A 101 -13.15 -10.03 15.88
C ARG A 101 -11.73 -9.67 16.32
N GLU A 102 -10.80 -10.62 16.18
CA GLU A 102 -9.41 -10.42 16.57
C GLU A 102 -8.52 -10.04 15.39
N PHE A 103 -7.58 -9.12 15.60
CA PHE A 103 -6.58 -8.77 14.59
C PHE A 103 -5.76 -9.98 14.12
N ARG A 104 -5.42 -10.92 15.01
CA ARG A 104 -4.64 -12.11 14.64
C ARG A 104 -5.35 -12.98 13.61
N ASP A 105 -6.66 -13.16 13.76
CA ASP A 105 -7.48 -13.97 12.84
C ASP A 105 -7.73 -13.26 11.52
N ARG A 106 -7.70 -11.92 11.55
CA ARG A 106 -7.99 -11.04 10.40
C ARG A 106 -6.74 -10.72 9.58
N ALA A 107 -5.62 -10.39 10.21
CA ALA A 107 -4.36 -10.02 9.57
C ALA A 107 -3.49 -11.26 9.34
N THR A 108 -3.76 -11.96 8.24
CA THR A 108 -2.98 -13.12 7.81
C THR A 108 -1.49 -12.79 7.69
N PRO A 109 -0.58 -13.78 7.78
CA PRO A 109 0.85 -13.56 7.56
C PRO A 109 1.15 -12.80 6.25
N ASP A 110 0.41 -13.10 5.17
CA ASP A 110 0.53 -12.40 3.88
C ASP A 110 0.19 -10.90 3.98
N ILE A 111 -0.89 -10.51 4.69
CA ILE A 111 -1.22 -9.08 4.87
C ILE A 111 -0.16 -8.37 5.70
N ARG A 112 0.33 -9.02 6.77
CA ARG A 112 1.40 -8.50 7.62
C ARG A 112 2.69 -8.29 6.82
N HIS A 113 3.03 -9.26 5.97
CA HIS A 113 4.14 -9.20 5.03
C HIS A 113 4.01 -8.02 4.06
N ARG A 114 2.86 -7.84 3.40
CA ARG A 114 2.62 -6.73 2.48
C ARG A 114 2.67 -5.36 3.16
N TYR A 115 2.19 -5.26 4.40
CA TYR A 115 2.33 -4.03 5.17
C TYR A 115 3.79 -3.73 5.51
N ALA A 116 4.59 -4.76 5.84
CA ALA A 116 6.01 -4.58 6.11
C ALA A 116 6.77 -4.03 4.89
N HIS A 117 6.46 -4.53 3.66
CA HIS A 117 6.98 -3.92 2.43
C HIS A 117 6.63 -2.43 2.33
N ARG A 118 5.37 -2.08 2.58
CA ARG A 118 4.92 -0.69 2.50
C ARG A 118 5.69 0.20 3.48
N VAL A 119 5.82 -0.23 4.74
CA VAL A 119 6.55 0.51 5.77
C VAL A 119 8.02 0.65 5.39
N LEU A 120 8.66 -0.43 4.92
CA LEU A 120 10.06 -0.43 4.53
C LEU A 120 10.33 0.60 3.43
N ARG A 121 9.57 0.55 2.33
CA ARG A 121 9.75 1.46 1.18
C ARG A 121 9.47 2.91 1.53
N ASP A 122 8.46 3.16 2.36
CA ASP A 122 8.09 4.53 2.73
C ASP A 122 9.05 5.15 3.77
N LEU A 123 9.88 4.38 4.47
CA LEU A 123 10.80 4.90 5.51
C LEU A 123 12.28 4.79 5.17
N SER A 124 12.68 3.83 4.35
CA SER A 124 14.11 3.62 4.11
C SER A 124 14.75 4.73 3.28
N GLY A 125 13.98 5.42 2.44
CA GLY A 125 14.47 6.47 1.54
C GLY A 125 15.53 5.99 0.53
N ALA A 126 15.72 4.67 0.41
CA ALA A 126 16.81 4.04 -0.32
C ALA A 126 16.32 2.85 -1.15
N ASP A 127 16.98 2.66 -2.29
CA ASP A 127 16.77 1.49 -3.14
C ASP A 127 17.35 0.24 -2.51
N HIS A 128 16.50 -0.77 -2.34
CA HIS A 128 16.86 -2.07 -1.77
C HIS A 128 16.99 -3.13 -2.85
N PRO A 129 18.03 -4.00 -2.78
CA PRO A 129 18.04 -5.24 -3.55
C PRO A 129 16.83 -6.11 -3.21
N LEU A 130 16.28 -6.81 -4.21
CA LEU A 130 15.04 -7.58 -4.04
C LEU A 130 15.14 -8.61 -2.90
N TRP A 131 16.27 -9.31 -2.76
CA TRP A 131 16.45 -10.32 -1.72
C TRP A 131 16.35 -9.73 -0.31
N TYR A 132 16.85 -8.50 -0.12
CA TYR A 132 16.85 -7.85 1.18
C TYR A 132 15.45 -7.33 1.50
N GLU A 133 14.82 -6.65 0.54
CA GLU A 133 13.49 -6.10 0.73
C GLU A 133 12.46 -7.20 1.05
N GLU A 134 12.44 -8.26 0.25
CA GLU A 134 11.55 -9.41 0.43
C GLU A 134 11.88 -10.15 1.73
N GLY A 135 13.15 -10.48 1.98
CA GLY A 135 13.52 -11.22 3.18
C GLY A 135 13.24 -10.47 4.47
N ALA A 136 13.46 -9.15 4.50
CA ALA A 136 13.17 -8.30 5.64
C ALA A 136 11.66 -8.14 5.87
N ALA A 137 10.87 -7.95 4.81
CA ALA A 137 9.42 -7.87 4.90
C ALA A 137 8.82 -9.20 5.37
N GLN A 138 9.29 -10.33 4.84
CA GLN A 138 8.88 -11.67 5.27
C GLN A 138 9.20 -11.90 6.75
N LEU A 139 10.40 -11.53 7.20
CA LEU A 139 10.77 -11.62 8.62
C LEU A 139 9.85 -10.77 9.50
N ALA A 140 9.59 -9.52 9.13
CA ALA A 140 8.67 -8.63 9.85
C ALA A 140 7.21 -9.13 9.83
N GLY A 141 6.79 -9.84 8.78
CA GLY A 141 5.48 -10.50 8.71
C GLY A 141 5.25 -11.55 9.80
N THR A 142 6.32 -12.06 10.42
CA THR A 142 6.28 -13.09 11.47
C THR A 142 6.04 -12.53 12.88
N ILE A 143 5.90 -11.21 13.01
CA ILE A 143 5.71 -10.55 14.30
C ILE A 143 4.44 -11.05 14.99
N GLU A 144 4.60 -11.49 16.22
CA GLU A 144 3.52 -11.86 17.12
C GLU A 144 3.69 -11.17 18.47
N ARG A 145 2.57 -10.79 19.09
CA ARG A 145 2.60 -10.18 20.43
C ARG A 145 3.00 -11.22 21.47
N GLN A 146 3.96 -10.87 22.33
CA GLN A 146 4.36 -11.65 23.49
C GLN A 146 4.60 -10.74 24.69
N GLY A 147 3.61 -10.65 25.60
CA GLY A 147 3.65 -9.73 26.73
C GLY A 147 3.68 -8.26 26.28
N SER A 148 4.69 -7.52 26.75
CA SER A 148 4.99 -6.13 26.35
C SER A 148 5.86 -6.02 25.08
N GLY A 149 6.36 -7.14 24.57
CA GLY A 149 7.24 -7.20 23.42
C GLY A 149 6.64 -7.96 22.23
N VAL A 150 7.47 -8.11 21.20
CA VAL A 150 7.16 -8.89 20.01
C VAL A 150 8.08 -10.08 19.89
N ARG A 151 7.51 -11.23 19.52
CA ARG A 151 8.23 -12.41 19.07
C ARG A 151 8.39 -12.32 17.55
N ILE A 152 9.60 -12.55 17.05
CA ILE A 152 9.93 -12.50 15.61
C ILE A 152 10.88 -13.63 15.20
N GLY A 153 10.83 -14.03 13.93
CA GLY A 153 11.69 -15.07 13.35
C GLY A 153 10.98 -16.42 13.20
N ALA A 154 9.66 -16.48 13.38
CA ALA A 154 8.94 -17.73 13.17
C ALA A 154 8.99 -18.12 11.69
N MET A 155 9.32 -19.37 11.37
CA MET A 155 9.28 -19.84 10.00
C MET A 155 7.84 -20.17 9.59
N ALA A 156 7.36 -19.53 8.51
CA ALA A 156 6.07 -19.85 7.91
C ALA A 156 6.04 -21.28 7.35
N ASP A 157 4.90 -21.95 7.40
CA ASP A 157 4.76 -23.34 6.93
C ASP A 157 5.03 -23.50 5.43
N ASP A 158 4.70 -22.49 4.62
CA ASP A 158 5.03 -22.47 3.19
C ASP A 158 6.55 -22.41 2.97
N HIS A 159 7.28 -21.63 3.78
CA HIS A 159 8.75 -21.60 3.71
C HIS A 159 9.35 -22.93 4.15
N ARG A 160 8.80 -23.56 5.20
CA ARG A 160 9.27 -24.88 5.65
C ARG A 160 9.18 -25.91 4.53
N ARG A 161 8.08 -25.90 3.77
CA ARG A 161 7.91 -26.77 2.59
C ARG A 161 8.89 -26.42 1.48
N ALA A 162 9.03 -25.13 1.17
CA ALA A 162 9.94 -24.68 0.11
C ALA A 162 11.39 -25.10 0.36
N VAL A 163 11.86 -25.04 1.61
CA VAL A 163 13.25 -25.39 2.00
C VAL A 163 13.61 -26.85 1.73
N LEU A 164 12.63 -27.77 1.75
CA LEU A 164 12.89 -29.21 1.55
C LEU A 164 13.42 -29.53 0.14
N ASP A 165 13.14 -28.68 -0.84
CA ASP A 165 13.45 -28.93 -2.25
C ASP A 165 14.60 -28.06 -2.79
N TRP A 166 15.32 -27.34 -1.92
CA TRP A 166 16.36 -26.40 -2.34
C TRP A 166 17.63 -27.10 -2.85
N ARG A 167 18.26 -26.51 -3.87
CA ARG A 167 19.63 -26.85 -4.30
C ARG A 167 20.62 -25.78 -3.84
N ILE A 168 21.91 -26.11 -3.76
CA ILE A 168 22.93 -25.17 -3.27
C ILE A 168 23.10 -23.98 -4.23
N GLU A 169 23.05 -24.26 -5.53
CA GLU A 169 23.22 -23.30 -6.63
C GLU A 169 22.07 -22.29 -6.69
N ASP A 170 20.90 -22.68 -6.16
CA ASP A 170 19.71 -21.86 -6.14
C ASP A 170 19.89 -20.62 -5.27
N LEU A 171 20.54 -20.71 -4.10
CA LEU A 171 20.70 -19.54 -3.22
C LEU A 171 21.69 -18.52 -3.78
N THR A 172 22.78 -18.99 -4.38
CA THR A 172 23.86 -18.16 -4.93
C THR A 172 23.37 -17.28 -6.08
N SER A 173 22.52 -17.83 -6.96
CA SER A 173 22.02 -17.13 -8.15
C SER A 173 20.93 -16.09 -7.85
N GLU A 174 20.26 -16.19 -6.69
CA GLU A 174 19.12 -15.32 -6.34
C GLU A 174 19.55 -13.94 -5.83
N PHE A 175 20.77 -13.81 -5.30
CA PHE A 175 21.27 -12.53 -4.76
C PHE A 175 21.38 -11.43 -5.79
N TRP A 176 21.72 -11.81 -7.02
CA TRP A 176 21.92 -10.87 -8.13
C TRP A 176 20.64 -10.66 -8.93
N ARG A 177 19.53 -11.30 -8.54
CA ARG A 177 18.26 -11.14 -9.23
C ARG A 177 17.66 -9.77 -8.90
N ASN A 178 17.50 -8.96 -9.94
CA ASN A 178 16.91 -7.63 -9.89
C ASN A 178 15.57 -7.55 -10.67
N ASP A 179 15.17 -8.64 -11.33
CA ASP A 179 13.92 -8.74 -12.08
C ASP A 179 13.21 -10.07 -11.77
N LEU A 180 11.96 -9.95 -11.31
CA LEU A 180 11.00 -11.04 -11.07
C LEU A 180 9.78 -10.93 -11.98
N SER A 181 9.77 -10.00 -12.94
CA SER A 181 8.62 -9.71 -13.81
C SER A 181 8.18 -10.93 -14.60
N GLN A 182 9.12 -11.73 -15.13
CA GLN A 182 8.84 -12.93 -15.93
C GLN A 182 8.75 -14.22 -15.11
N GLN A 183 8.85 -14.15 -13.79
CA GLN A 183 8.86 -15.34 -12.93
C GLN A 183 7.46 -15.89 -12.68
N SER A 184 7.34 -17.21 -12.71
CA SER A 184 6.09 -17.89 -12.33
C SER A 184 5.76 -17.66 -10.85
N PRO A 185 4.49 -17.78 -10.43
CA PRO A 185 4.13 -17.68 -9.01
C PRO A 185 4.87 -18.65 -8.11
N THR A 186 5.22 -19.84 -8.61
CA THR A 186 6.00 -20.83 -7.86
C THR A 186 7.46 -20.41 -7.71
N ALA A 187 8.07 -19.88 -8.77
CA ALA A 187 9.43 -19.36 -8.72
C ALA A 187 9.54 -18.14 -7.79
N ARG A 188 8.52 -17.26 -7.79
CA ARG A 188 8.42 -16.15 -6.83
C ARG A 188 8.38 -16.65 -5.39
N ARG A 189 7.48 -17.58 -5.03
CA ARG A 189 7.44 -18.16 -3.67
C ARG A 189 8.77 -18.81 -3.26
N ALA A 190 9.47 -19.45 -4.18
CA ALA A 190 10.79 -20.01 -3.90
C ALA A 190 11.83 -18.91 -3.61
N PHE A 191 11.82 -17.81 -4.38
CA PHE A 191 12.64 -16.63 -4.11
C PHE A 191 12.34 -16.02 -2.74
N GLU A 192 11.06 -15.83 -2.40
CA GLU A 192 10.60 -15.27 -1.13
C GLU A 192 11.12 -16.08 0.08
N ALA A 193 10.99 -17.41 0.01
CA ALA A 193 11.48 -18.31 1.05
C ALA A 193 13.02 -18.26 1.21
N ARG A 194 13.76 -18.17 0.09
CA ARG A 194 15.23 -18.05 0.09
C ARG A 194 15.68 -16.70 0.64
N ALA A 195 15.03 -15.61 0.23
CA ALA A 195 15.26 -14.26 0.72
C ALA A 195 15.06 -14.19 2.25
N TRP A 196 13.95 -14.75 2.75
CA TRP A 196 13.69 -14.88 4.19
C TRP A 196 14.80 -15.65 4.90
N ALA A 197 15.22 -16.80 4.37
CA ALA A 197 16.23 -17.62 5.03
C ALA A 197 17.59 -16.94 5.14
N VAL A 198 17.98 -16.17 4.13
CA VAL A 198 19.23 -15.40 4.19
C VAL A 198 19.15 -14.32 5.26
N VAL A 199 18.10 -13.49 5.22
CA VAL A 199 17.91 -12.42 6.21
C VAL A 199 17.81 -13.00 7.63
N HIS A 200 17.10 -14.12 7.78
CA HIS A 200 17.01 -14.82 9.06
C HIS A 200 18.35 -15.41 9.51
N THR A 201 19.16 -15.96 8.60
CA THR A 201 20.48 -16.49 8.95
C THR A 201 21.39 -15.37 9.43
N PHE A 202 21.44 -14.25 8.71
CA PHE A 202 22.20 -13.06 9.11
C PHE A 202 21.73 -12.47 10.43
N GLY A 203 20.42 -12.47 10.67
CA GLY A 203 19.85 -12.00 11.91
C GLY A 203 20.15 -12.92 13.08
N PHE A 204 20.06 -14.25 12.93
CA PHE A 204 19.85 -15.16 14.07
C PHE A 204 20.92 -16.26 14.29
N ALA A 205 21.77 -16.57 13.31
CA ALA A 205 22.67 -17.73 13.37
C ALA A 205 23.77 -17.65 14.45
N ASP A 206 24.34 -16.47 14.71
CA ASP A 206 25.65 -16.38 15.38
C ASP A 206 25.66 -15.72 16.77
N GLY A 207 24.53 -15.68 17.48
CA GLY A 207 24.52 -15.29 18.91
C GLY A 207 25.13 -13.91 19.19
N ALA A 208 24.40 -12.84 18.82
CA ALA A 208 24.57 -11.47 19.35
C ALA A 208 26.02 -11.00 19.62
N VAL A 209 26.86 -10.90 18.58
CA VAL A 209 27.76 -9.74 18.52
C VAL A 209 26.84 -8.53 18.54
N THR A 210 26.95 -7.68 19.57
CA THR A 210 26.11 -6.49 19.81
C THR A 210 25.48 -6.00 18.52
N GLU A 211 24.16 -6.20 18.35
CA GLU A 211 23.46 -6.16 17.05
C GLU A 211 23.87 -4.97 16.16
N LYS A 212 24.19 -3.83 16.79
CA LYS A 212 24.61 -2.57 16.16
C LYS A 212 25.92 -2.62 15.36
N SER A 213 26.79 -3.63 15.52
CA SER A 213 28.11 -3.73 14.85
C SER A 213 28.28 -4.93 13.92
N SER A 214 27.26 -5.78 13.77
CA SER A 214 27.31 -6.92 12.86
C SER A 214 27.47 -6.47 11.39
N PRO A 215 28.10 -7.28 10.50
CA PRO A 215 28.17 -6.96 9.07
C PRO A 215 26.79 -6.68 8.46
N PHE A 216 25.75 -7.38 8.90
CA PHE A 216 24.39 -7.17 8.42
C PHE A 216 23.77 -5.86 8.92
N ALA A 217 24.03 -5.46 10.17
CA ALA A 217 23.59 -4.15 10.66
C ALA A 217 24.32 -2.99 9.97
N LYS A 218 25.62 -3.15 9.68
CA LYS A 218 26.38 -2.21 8.86
C LYS A 218 25.82 -2.13 7.43
N TYR A 219 25.52 -3.27 6.81
CA TYR A 219 24.90 -3.32 5.49
C TYR A 219 23.57 -2.56 5.45
N ARG A 220 22.68 -2.76 6.44
CA ARG A 220 21.42 -2.01 6.54
C ARG A 220 21.62 -0.51 6.71
N ARG A 221 22.60 -0.10 7.53
CA ARG A 221 22.95 1.31 7.68
C ARG A 221 23.45 1.90 6.37
N ALA A 222 24.32 1.18 5.66
CA ALA A 222 24.86 1.58 4.37
C ALA A 222 23.77 1.69 3.30
N LEU A 223 22.75 0.82 3.33
CA LEU A 223 21.54 0.97 2.52
C LEU A 223 20.83 2.29 2.84
N ALA A 224 20.56 2.59 4.10
CA ALA A 224 19.87 3.81 4.51
C ALA A 224 20.65 5.10 4.22
N THR A 225 21.98 5.09 4.31
CA THR A 225 22.83 6.28 4.07
C THR A 225 23.27 6.43 2.62
N GLY A 226 23.09 5.40 1.78
CA GLY A 226 23.61 5.38 0.42
C GLY A 226 25.13 5.18 0.33
N ASP A 227 25.79 4.69 1.39
CA ASP A 227 27.25 4.47 1.39
C ASP A 227 27.63 3.24 0.55
N GLU A 228 27.97 3.47 -0.71
CA GLU A 228 28.36 2.41 -1.66
C GLU A 228 29.60 1.62 -1.25
N TRP A 229 30.54 2.22 -0.52
CA TRP A 229 31.74 1.52 -0.06
C TRP A 229 31.40 0.59 1.11
N GLU A 230 30.62 1.07 2.08
CA GLU A 230 30.18 0.25 3.21
C GLU A 230 29.24 -0.86 2.73
N LYS A 231 28.36 -0.61 1.75
CA LYS A 231 27.58 -1.66 1.06
C LYS A 231 28.49 -2.74 0.49
N LYS A 232 29.44 -2.38 -0.38
CA LYS A 232 30.32 -3.38 -1.05
C LYS A 232 31.17 -4.16 -0.04
N SER A 233 31.75 -3.49 0.94
CA SER A 233 32.60 -4.15 1.96
C SER A 233 31.80 -5.09 2.85
N THR A 234 30.58 -4.71 3.25
CA THR A 234 29.70 -5.58 4.06
C THR A 234 29.13 -6.73 3.26
N LEU A 235 28.81 -6.55 1.97
CA LEU A 235 28.42 -7.65 1.08
C LEU A 235 29.51 -8.74 1.01
N SER A 236 30.77 -8.32 0.85
CA SER A 236 31.92 -9.24 0.88
C SER A 236 32.08 -9.93 2.23
N ALA A 237 31.95 -9.19 3.35
CA ALA A 237 32.02 -9.77 4.69
C ALA A 237 30.89 -10.77 4.98
N LEU A 238 29.71 -10.57 4.37
CA LEU A 238 28.58 -11.48 4.45
C LEU A 238 28.71 -12.70 3.52
N ARG A 239 29.74 -12.72 2.65
CA ARG A 239 29.96 -13.74 1.61
C ARG A 239 28.74 -13.92 0.70
N LEU A 240 28.07 -12.81 0.39
CA LEU A 240 26.88 -12.80 -0.45
C LEU A 240 27.23 -13.27 -1.87
N GLY A 241 26.46 -14.23 -2.38
CA GLY A 241 26.75 -14.87 -3.67
C GLY A 241 27.87 -15.91 -3.64
N GLU A 242 28.30 -16.39 -2.47
CA GLU A 242 29.25 -17.51 -2.35
C GLU A 242 28.56 -18.81 -1.89
N PRO A 243 29.01 -20.00 -2.35
CA PRO A 243 28.48 -21.29 -1.87
C PRO A 243 28.58 -21.48 -0.35
N THR A 244 29.54 -20.82 0.30
CA THR A 244 29.71 -20.89 1.76
C THR A 244 28.54 -20.24 2.53
N LEU A 245 27.89 -19.22 1.96
CA LEU A 245 26.67 -18.65 2.52
C LEU A 245 25.54 -19.67 2.49
N THR A 246 25.37 -20.38 1.39
CA THR A 246 24.34 -21.40 1.25
C THR A 246 24.48 -22.48 2.32
N GLN A 247 25.70 -23.01 2.52
CA GLN A 247 25.98 -23.99 3.58
C GLN A 247 25.62 -23.46 4.98
N ARG A 248 25.95 -22.19 5.25
CA ARG A 248 25.59 -21.52 6.50
C ARG A 248 24.08 -21.37 6.68
N VAL A 249 23.34 -21.04 5.62
CA VAL A 249 21.87 -20.97 5.64
C VAL A 249 21.28 -22.34 5.98
N TYR A 250 21.72 -23.41 5.29
CA TYR A 250 21.26 -24.77 5.58
C TYR A 250 21.53 -25.18 7.03
N ALA A 251 22.78 -25.04 7.48
CA ALA A 251 23.16 -25.40 8.85
C ALA A 251 22.35 -24.62 9.89
N HIS A 252 22.00 -23.35 9.60
CA HIS A 252 21.14 -22.56 10.47
C HIS A 252 19.69 -23.09 10.50
N LEU A 253 19.11 -23.43 9.34
CA LEU A 253 17.72 -23.89 9.21
C LEU A 253 17.50 -25.34 9.67
N GLU A 254 18.49 -26.21 9.56
CA GLU A 254 18.42 -27.61 10.04
C GLU A 254 18.30 -27.73 11.56
N ASN A 255 18.58 -26.66 12.30
CA ASN A 255 18.39 -26.64 13.74
C ASN A 255 16.91 -26.87 14.08
N ARG A 256 16.62 -28.01 14.74
CA ARG A 256 15.26 -28.43 15.15
C ARG A 256 14.46 -27.37 15.91
N ARG A 257 15.14 -26.40 16.54
CA ARG A 257 14.54 -25.22 17.15
C ARG A 257 15.13 -23.97 16.52
N LEU A 258 14.54 -23.56 15.39
CA LEU A 258 14.80 -22.26 14.78
C LEU A 258 14.70 -21.15 15.84
N ARG A 259 15.73 -20.32 15.88
CA ARG A 259 15.83 -19.24 16.88
C ARG A 259 14.79 -18.18 16.57
N VAL A 260 14.08 -17.75 17.60
CA VAL A 260 13.19 -16.58 17.58
C VAL A 260 13.72 -15.55 18.58
N ARG A 261 13.42 -14.28 18.34
CA ARG A 261 13.78 -13.18 19.23
C ARG A 261 12.55 -12.62 19.91
N LEU A 262 12.71 -12.28 21.19
CA LEU A 262 11.77 -11.44 21.91
C LEU A 262 12.36 -10.04 21.96
N ILE A 263 11.69 -9.08 21.32
CA ILE A 263 12.12 -7.68 21.28
C ILE A 263 11.14 -6.84 22.08
N GLN A 264 11.65 -6.05 23.01
CA GLN A 264 10.82 -5.09 23.75
C GLN A 264 10.50 -3.90 22.85
N LEU A 265 9.21 -3.56 22.74
CA LEU A 265 8.81 -2.36 22.03
C LEU A 265 9.14 -1.16 22.89
N GLN A 266 10.05 -0.31 22.40
CA GLN A 266 10.23 1.01 23.00
C GLN A 266 9.09 1.92 22.55
N GLY A 267 8.67 2.87 23.38
CA GLY A 267 7.85 4.04 23.02
C GLY A 267 6.51 3.83 22.30
N TRP A 268 5.87 2.66 22.36
CA TRP A 268 4.47 2.51 21.96
C TRP A 268 3.62 3.29 22.98
N LYS A 269 2.83 4.26 22.50
CA LYS A 269 1.98 5.12 23.34
C LYS A 269 0.53 4.78 23.07
N ARG A 270 -0.18 4.31 24.10
CA ARG A 270 -1.61 3.99 24.03
C ARG A 270 -2.49 5.24 23.93
N ASP A 271 -1.99 6.38 24.40
CA ASP A 271 -2.79 7.57 24.68
C ASP A 271 -2.95 8.53 23.48
N ALA A 272 -2.38 8.19 22.31
CA ALA A 272 -2.53 8.96 21.09
C ALA A 272 -3.65 8.38 20.19
N ILE A 273 -4.83 8.14 20.77
CA ILE A 273 -5.97 7.56 20.05
C ILE A 273 -7.21 8.40 20.30
N GLU A 274 -7.88 8.79 19.22
CA GLU A 274 -9.11 9.58 19.24
C GLU A 274 -10.26 8.76 18.66
N VAL A 275 -11.37 8.65 19.39
CA VAL A 275 -12.62 8.06 18.88
C VAL A 275 -13.50 9.21 18.40
N VAL A 276 -13.86 9.19 17.12
CA VAL A 276 -14.62 10.23 16.45
C VAL A 276 -15.94 9.64 15.97
N PRO A 277 -17.10 10.21 16.35
CA PRO A 277 -18.37 9.85 15.75
C PRO A 277 -18.33 10.06 14.24
N LEU A 278 -18.75 9.06 13.47
CA LEU A 278 -18.78 9.16 12.00
C LEU A 278 -20.22 9.33 11.51
N GLY A 279 -20.49 10.47 10.88
CA GLY A 279 -21.79 10.76 10.30
C GLY A 279 -22.18 9.75 9.21
N ARG A 280 -23.48 9.52 9.07
CA ARG A 280 -24.04 8.56 8.09
C ARG A 280 -23.65 8.86 6.64
N ALA A 281 -23.61 10.13 6.25
CA ALA A 281 -23.19 10.53 4.92
C ALA A 281 -21.70 10.20 4.68
N GLU A 282 -20.81 10.62 5.58
CA GLU A 282 -19.37 10.33 5.50
C GLU A 282 -19.06 8.82 5.49
N SER A 283 -19.72 8.03 6.35
CA SER A 283 -19.48 6.58 6.40
C SER A 283 -19.85 5.91 5.08
N ARG A 284 -20.99 6.30 4.48
CA ARG A 284 -21.46 5.80 3.19
C ARG A 284 -20.57 6.26 2.04
N THR A 285 -20.13 7.52 2.05
CA THR A 285 -19.15 8.02 1.07
C THR A 285 -17.86 7.21 1.10
N ARG A 286 -17.32 6.85 2.27
CA ARG A 286 -16.10 6.01 2.36
C ARG A 286 -16.29 4.60 1.83
N LEU A 287 -17.50 4.06 1.94
CA LEU A 287 -17.87 2.78 1.32
C LEU A 287 -17.98 2.92 -0.19
N GLY A 288 -18.54 4.03 -0.69
CA GLY A 288 -18.52 4.38 -2.11
C GLY A 288 -17.11 4.49 -2.67
N ASP A 289 -16.19 5.15 -1.95
CA ASP A 289 -14.77 5.23 -2.32
C ASP A 289 -14.12 3.86 -2.39
N LEU A 290 -14.37 3.00 -1.41
CA LEU A 290 -13.84 1.63 -1.43
C LEU A 290 -14.39 0.85 -2.63
N ALA A 291 -15.64 1.06 -3.02
CA ALA A 291 -16.21 0.44 -4.22
C ALA A 291 -15.55 0.96 -5.51
N LEU A 292 -15.28 2.27 -5.62
CA LEU A 292 -14.51 2.84 -6.74
C LEU A 292 -13.09 2.25 -6.83
N GLU A 293 -12.38 2.16 -5.70
CA GLU A 293 -11.04 1.56 -5.62
C GLU A 293 -11.03 0.08 -6.05
N LEU A 294 -12.15 -0.62 -5.86
CA LEU A 294 -12.35 -2.01 -6.29
C LEU A 294 -12.92 -2.13 -7.72
N ALA A 295 -13.04 -1.03 -8.46
CA ALA A 295 -13.63 -0.97 -9.79
C ALA A 295 -15.07 -1.50 -9.85
N LYS A 296 -15.90 -1.09 -8.88
CA LYS A 296 -17.33 -1.44 -8.79
C LYS A 296 -18.23 -0.19 -8.81
N PRO A 297 -18.33 0.52 -9.94
CA PRO A 297 -19.02 1.81 -10.02
C PRO A 297 -20.50 1.74 -9.59
N GLY A 298 -21.29 0.76 -10.04
CA GLY A 298 -22.68 0.63 -9.58
C GLY A 298 -22.84 0.33 -8.08
N VAL A 299 -21.85 -0.30 -7.42
CA VAL A 299 -21.87 -0.41 -5.95
C VAL A 299 -21.51 0.93 -5.31
N ALA A 300 -20.57 1.67 -5.92
CA ALA A 300 -20.20 2.99 -5.43
C ALA A 300 -21.36 3.98 -5.52
N GLU A 301 -22.10 3.97 -6.64
CA GLU A 301 -23.31 4.77 -6.86
C GLU A 301 -24.33 4.57 -5.74
N ASP A 302 -24.74 3.32 -5.46
CA ASP A 302 -25.69 2.98 -4.38
C ASP A 302 -25.23 3.53 -3.01
N TYR A 303 -23.93 3.49 -2.71
CA TYR A 303 -23.42 4.06 -1.45
C TYR A 303 -23.36 5.59 -1.46
N PHE A 304 -23.05 6.23 -2.58
CA PHE A 304 -23.09 7.69 -2.66
C PHE A 304 -24.52 8.23 -2.63
N GLU A 305 -25.47 7.59 -3.30
CA GLU A 305 -26.90 7.93 -3.23
C GLU A 305 -27.41 7.82 -1.79
N ARG A 306 -27.06 6.76 -1.07
CA ARG A 306 -27.43 6.64 0.35
C ARG A 306 -26.75 7.69 1.23
N ALA A 307 -25.56 8.17 0.85
CA ALA A 307 -24.94 9.28 1.56
C ALA A 307 -25.78 10.55 1.36
N LEU A 308 -26.34 10.75 0.17
CA LEU A 308 -27.25 11.84 -0.16
C LEU A 308 -28.65 11.67 0.46
N ASP A 309 -29.13 10.44 0.68
CA ASP A 309 -30.34 10.20 1.48
C ASP A 309 -30.18 10.66 2.93
N ALA A 310 -28.95 10.58 3.47
CA ALA A 310 -28.62 11.03 4.81
C ALA A 310 -28.36 12.55 4.88
N ASP A 311 -27.76 13.11 3.83
CA ASP A 311 -27.52 14.55 3.66
C ASP A 311 -27.45 14.88 2.15
N SER A 312 -28.54 15.46 1.62
CA SER A 312 -28.68 15.75 0.19
C SER A 312 -27.65 16.76 -0.34
N GLY A 313 -27.07 17.56 0.57
CA GLY A 313 -26.04 18.53 0.27
C GLY A 313 -24.62 17.98 0.43
N TYR A 314 -24.42 16.68 0.71
CA TYR A 314 -23.10 16.16 1.05
C TYR A 314 -22.13 16.19 -0.15
N GLY A 315 -21.30 17.24 -0.23
CA GLY A 315 -20.51 17.52 -1.43
C GLY A 315 -19.51 16.42 -1.80
N ARG A 316 -19.00 15.66 -0.83
CA ARG A 316 -18.12 14.51 -1.10
C ARG A 316 -18.83 13.37 -1.83
N ALA A 317 -20.12 13.14 -1.56
CA ALA A 317 -20.91 12.13 -2.26
C ALA A 317 -21.17 12.55 -3.71
N HIS A 318 -21.55 13.82 -3.95
CA HIS A 318 -21.66 14.36 -5.30
C HIS A 318 -20.34 14.28 -6.07
N ALA A 319 -19.20 14.60 -5.45
CA ALA A 319 -17.89 14.43 -6.10
C ALA A 319 -17.57 12.95 -6.42
N GLY A 320 -18.01 12.02 -5.58
CA GLY A 320 -17.95 10.58 -5.84
C GLY A 320 -18.82 10.15 -7.03
N LEU A 321 -20.03 10.69 -7.14
CA LEU A 321 -20.93 10.44 -8.28
C LEU A 321 -20.39 10.99 -9.59
N ALA A 322 -19.68 12.12 -9.58
CA ALA A 322 -18.97 12.60 -10.77
C ALA A 322 -17.92 11.57 -11.28
N LEU A 323 -17.21 10.90 -10.37
CA LEU A 323 -16.28 9.81 -10.73
C LEU A 323 -17.00 8.56 -11.24
N VAL A 324 -18.12 8.19 -10.61
CA VAL A 324 -18.98 7.09 -11.08
C VAL A 324 -19.45 7.35 -12.50
N ALA A 325 -19.95 8.57 -12.78
CA ALA A 325 -20.45 8.96 -14.08
C ALA A 325 -19.38 8.77 -15.17
N VAL A 326 -18.12 9.10 -14.90
CA VAL A 326 -17.01 8.85 -15.84
C VAL A 326 -16.79 7.35 -16.07
N GLN A 327 -16.72 6.55 -15.00
CA GLN A 327 -16.49 5.09 -15.09
C GLN A 327 -17.61 4.36 -15.82
N GLU A 328 -18.82 4.92 -15.84
CA GLU A 328 -19.99 4.38 -16.55
C GLU A 328 -20.27 5.13 -17.87
N HIS A 329 -19.30 5.94 -18.33
CA HIS A 329 -19.34 6.71 -19.58
C HIS A 329 -20.54 7.67 -19.72
N ARG A 330 -21.12 8.12 -18.60
CA ARG A 330 -22.15 9.16 -18.51
C ARG A 330 -21.52 10.55 -18.42
N PHE A 331 -20.80 10.96 -19.47
CA PHE A 331 -20.04 12.22 -19.45
C PHE A 331 -20.89 13.48 -19.25
N ASP A 332 -22.15 13.44 -19.65
CA ASP A 332 -23.06 14.59 -19.54
C ASP A 332 -23.49 14.87 -18.08
N ASP A 333 -23.38 13.87 -17.19
CA ASP A 333 -23.79 14.00 -15.77
C ASP A 333 -22.68 14.62 -14.89
N ILE A 334 -21.43 14.61 -15.36
CA ILE A 334 -20.24 15.00 -14.58
C ILE A 334 -20.38 16.43 -14.04
N GLU A 335 -20.77 17.38 -14.90
CA GLU A 335 -20.87 18.79 -14.52
C GLU A 335 -22.00 19.07 -13.53
N GLY A 336 -23.09 18.29 -13.62
CA GLY A 336 -24.19 18.38 -12.65
C GLY A 336 -23.71 18.02 -11.25
N HIS A 337 -23.05 16.86 -11.13
CA HIS A 337 -22.49 16.39 -9.87
C HIS A 337 -21.34 17.26 -9.36
N ALA A 338 -20.43 17.70 -10.23
CA ALA A 338 -19.33 18.59 -9.85
C ALA A 338 -19.85 19.93 -9.29
N ARG A 339 -20.88 20.52 -9.92
CA ARG A 339 -21.52 21.74 -9.40
C ARG A 339 -22.12 21.52 -8.02
N ALA A 340 -22.95 20.48 -7.86
CA ALA A 340 -23.56 20.16 -6.57
C ALA A 340 -22.52 19.88 -5.48
N ALA A 341 -21.40 19.24 -5.83
CA ALA A 341 -20.29 19.00 -4.91
C ALA A 341 -19.63 20.30 -4.42
N LEU A 342 -19.49 21.30 -5.30
CA LEU A 342 -18.84 22.56 -4.98
C LEU A 342 -19.71 23.52 -4.16
N GLU A 343 -21.04 23.40 -4.23
CA GLU A 343 -21.99 24.23 -3.47
C GLU A 343 -21.76 24.16 -1.95
N THR A 344 -21.41 22.98 -1.45
CA THR A 344 -21.17 22.74 0.00
C THR A 344 -19.74 22.33 0.31
N GLY A 345 -18.99 21.83 -0.69
CA GLY A 345 -17.67 21.22 -0.53
C GLY A 345 -16.52 21.99 -1.21
N GLY A 346 -16.76 23.18 -1.77
CA GLY A 346 -15.73 23.90 -2.55
C GLY A 346 -14.44 24.26 -1.79
N GLY A 347 -14.49 24.30 -0.46
CA GLY A 347 -13.32 24.50 0.41
C GLY A 347 -12.59 23.21 0.84
N ASP A 348 -13.13 22.04 0.52
CA ASP A 348 -12.57 20.74 0.91
C ASP A 348 -11.62 20.22 -0.20
N ALA A 349 -10.36 20.01 0.15
CA ALA A 349 -9.34 19.52 -0.78
C ALA A 349 -9.70 18.16 -1.38
N GLN A 350 -10.38 17.30 -0.62
CA GLN A 350 -10.77 15.98 -1.07
C GLN A 350 -11.95 16.04 -2.06
N VAL A 351 -12.86 17.00 -1.92
CA VAL A 351 -13.91 17.28 -2.91
C VAL A 351 -13.28 17.76 -4.21
N GLN A 352 -12.38 18.76 -4.11
CA GLN A 352 -11.63 19.29 -5.24
C GLN A 352 -10.83 18.21 -5.97
N LEU A 353 -10.19 17.30 -5.23
CA LEU A 353 -9.41 16.19 -5.78
C LEU A 353 -10.28 15.21 -6.57
N ARG A 354 -11.43 14.80 -6.04
CA ARG A 354 -12.34 13.88 -6.74
C ARG A 354 -12.90 14.48 -8.03
N ILE A 355 -13.27 15.76 -8.01
CA ILE A 355 -13.71 16.49 -9.20
C ILE A 355 -12.58 16.57 -10.23
N ALA A 356 -11.36 16.89 -9.79
CA ALA A 356 -10.18 16.91 -10.66
C ALA A 356 -9.93 15.55 -11.31
N ASP A 357 -10.02 14.46 -10.55
CA ASP A 357 -9.87 13.10 -11.06
C ASP A 357 -10.98 12.72 -12.03
N ALA A 358 -12.23 13.13 -11.79
CA ALA A 358 -13.36 12.91 -12.70
C ALA A 358 -13.10 13.60 -14.05
N TYR A 359 -12.79 14.90 -14.03
CA TYR A 359 -12.44 15.62 -15.25
C TYR A 359 -11.20 15.05 -15.93
N ARG A 360 -10.16 14.69 -15.18
CA ARG A 360 -8.96 14.08 -15.77
C ARG A 360 -9.31 12.80 -16.52
N LEU A 361 -10.06 11.89 -15.89
CA LEU A 361 -10.47 10.63 -16.52
C LEU A 361 -11.38 10.89 -17.74
N ALA A 362 -12.33 11.82 -17.65
CA ALA A 362 -13.14 12.23 -18.80
C ALA A 362 -12.29 12.76 -19.95
N GLY A 363 -11.23 13.52 -19.65
CA GLY A 363 -10.25 13.99 -20.62
C GLY A 363 -9.49 12.89 -21.37
N PHE A 364 -9.37 11.69 -20.79
CA PHE A 364 -8.78 10.53 -21.45
C PHE A 364 -9.82 9.72 -22.26
N GLU A 365 -11.06 9.67 -21.80
CA GLU A 365 -12.04 8.66 -22.24
C GLU A 365 -13.19 9.22 -23.11
N ASP A 366 -13.56 10.50 -22.98
CA ASP A 366 -14.72 11.08 -23.67
C ASP A 366 -14.57 10.94 -25.19
N PRO A 367 -15.53 10.37 -25.96
CA PRO A 367 -15.38 10.24 -27.41
C PRO A 367 -15.20 11.58 -28.15
N ASN A 368 -15.62 12.71 -27.57
CA ASN A 368 -15.49 14.03 -28.18
C ASN A 368 -14.15 14.69 -27.82
N VAL A 369 -13.27 14.82 -28.82
CA VAL A 369 -11.92 15.42 -28.67
C VAL A 369 -11.97 16.86 -28.18
N GLY A 370 -12.96 17.67 -28.57
CA GLY A 370 -13.11 19.04 -28.08
C GLY A 370 -13.36 19.07 -26.58
N ARG A 371 -14.32 18.26 -26.11
CA ARG A 371 -14.62 18.14 -24.68
C ARG A 371 -13.44 17.61 -23.87
N ARG A 372 -12.62 16.72 -24.44
CA ARG A 372 -11.40 16.24 -23.76
C ARG A 372 -10.47 17.37 -23.33
N VAL A 373 -10.27 18.37 -24.18
CA VAL A 373 -9.41 19.52 -23.87
C VAL A 373 -9.99 20.31 -22.71
N ASP A 374 -11.28 20.63 -22.76
CA ASP A 374 -11.99 21.36 -21.70
C ASP A 374 -11.97 20.62 -20.36
N TRP A 375 -12.12 19.29 -20.39
CA TRP A 375 -11.99 18.44 -19.21
C TRP A 375 -10.59 18.50 -18.61
N ILE A 376 -9.54 18.42 -19.43
CA ILE A 376 -8.16 18.47 -18.96
C ILE A 376 -7.83 19.83 -18.35
N GLU A 377 -8.26 20.94 -18.96
CA GLU A 377 -8.09 22.26 -18.38
C GLU A 377 -8.83 22.41 -17.04
N SER A 378 -10.05 21.89 -16.95
CA SER A 378 -10.82 21.87 -15.70
C SER A 378 -10.12 21.04 -14.62
N ALA A 379 -9.62 19.85 -14.96
CA ALA A 379 -8.86 19.01 -14.05
C ALA A 379 -7.65 19.75 -13.47
N ARG A 380 -6.86 20.45 -14.31
CA ARG A 380 -5.70 21.23 -13.87
C ARG A 380 -6.09 22.32 -12.87
N ARG A 381 -7.13 23.10 -13.14
CA ARG A 381 -7.63 24.15 -12.22
C ARG A 381 -8.01 23.57 -10.85
N HIS A 382 -8.68 22.41 -10.84
CA HIS A 382 -9.05 21.75 -9.59
C HIS A 382 -7.84 21.17 -8.86
N TYR A 383 -6.87 20.57 -9.55
CA TYR A 383 -5.62 20.13 -8.91
C TYR A 383 -4.81 21.30 -8.32
N GLU A 384 -4.75 22.45 -8.99
CA GLU A 384 -4.16 23.67 -8.42
C GLU A 384 -4.86 24.07 -7.13
N ARG A 385 -6.19 23.98 -7.10
CA ARG A 385 -6.97 24.26 -5.88
C ARG A 385 -6.66 23.26 -4.77
N VAL A 386 -6.53 21.97 -5.07
CA VAL A 386 -6.08 20.96 -4.11
C VAL A 386 -4.71 21.32 -3.55
N LEU A 387 -3.75 21.70 -4.39
CA LEU A 387 -2.40 22.05 -3.96
C LEU A 387 -2.34 23.36 -3.16
N ALA A 388 -3.30 24.27 -3.38
CA ALA A 388 -3.46 25.47 -2.56
C ALA A 388 -3.99 25.16 -1.15
N LEU A 389 -4.92 24.20 -1.03
CA LEU A 389 -5.49 23.76 0.25
C LEU A 389 -4.55 22.80 1.00
N GLU A 390 -3.94 21.88 0.27
CA GLU A 390 -3.07 20.81 0.77
C GLU A 390 -1.80 20.71 -0.08
N ARG A 391 -0.82 21.57 0.25
CA ARG A 391 0.48 21.60 -0.44
C ARG A 391 1.19 20.26 -0.46
N GLY A 392 0.90 19.35 0.49
CA GLY A 392 1.48 18.02 0.60
C GLY A 392 0.77 16.91 -0.19
N SER A 393 -0.23 17.22 -1.03
CA SER A 393 -0.98 16.19 -1.78
C SER A 393 -0.13 15.55 -2.88
N ALA A 394 0.22 14.27 -2.72
CA ALA A 394 0.90 13.49 -3.74
C ALA A 394 -0.07 13.08 -4.86
N LEU A 395 -1.31 12.76 -4.51
CA LEU A 395 -2.37 12.46 -5.47
C LEU A 395 -2.62 13.61 -6.47
N ALA A 396 -2.73 14.85 -5.98
CA ALA A 396 -2.92 16.00 -6.87
C ALA A 396 -1.74 16.23 -7.82
N ARG A 397 -0.51 15.98 -7.35
CA ARG A 397 0.68 16.06 -8.21
C ARG A 397 0.69 14.97 -9.28
N VAL A 398 0.37 13.73 -8.91
CA VAL A 398 0.24 12.64 -9.90
C VAL A 398 -0.85 12.95 -10.92
N GLY A 399 -2.01 13.42 -10.45
CA GLY A 399 -3.11 13.83 -11.31
C GLY A 399 -2.72 14.96 -12.27
N MET A 400 -2.07 16.00 -11.75
CA MET A 400 -1.54 17.11 -12.55
C MET A 400 -0.55 16.62 -13.61
N GLY A 401 0.45 15.82 -13.22
CA GLY A 401 1.42 15.23 -14.15
C GLY A 401 0.75 14.38 -15.23
N ALA A 402 -0.24 13.57 -14.84
CA ALA A 402 -0.99 12.75 -15.78
C ALA A 402 -1.75 13.59 -16.83
N THR A 403 -2.22 14.79 -16.48
CA THR A 403 -2.88 15.69 -17.46
C THR A 403 -1.97 16.15 -18.61
N HIS A 404 -0.66 16.01 -18.49
CA HIS A 404 0.32 16.33 -19.54
C HIS A 404 0.61 15.13 -20.45
N LEU A 405 0.17 13.93 -20.08
CA LEU A 405 0.34 12.69 -20.86
C LEU A 405 -0.84 12.39 -21.80
N THR A 406 -1.76 13.36 -21.99
CA THR A 406 -2.90 13.23 -22.91
C THR A 406 -2.46 13.38 -24.36
N ALA A 407 -3.32 12.96 -25.30
CA ALA A 407 -3.09 13.23 -26.71
C ALA A 407 -3.01 14.75 -26.96
N GLY A 408 -1.91 15.21 -27.58
CA GLY A 408 -1.63 16.64 -27.79
C GLY A 408 -1.07 17.39 -26.57
N GLY A 409 -0.84 16.69 -25.44
CA GLY A 409 -0.12 17.23 -24.29
C GLY A 409 1.39 17.29 -24.52
N ASP A 410 2.09 17.96 -23.60
CA ASP A 410 3.55 18.05 -23.56
C ASP A 410 4.09 17.22 -22.38
N PRO A 411 4.60 15.99 -22.62
CA PRO A 411 5.02 15.10 -21.56
C PRO A 411 6.17 15.64 -20.69
N GLU A 412 7.01 16.54 -21.20
CA GLU A 412 8.11 17.12 -20.40
C GLU A 412 7.59 17.86 -19.17
N GLN A 413 6.41 18.49 -19.28
CA GLN A 413 5.78 19.17 -18.15
C GLN A 413 5.32 18.21 -17.05
N ALA A 414 5.15 16.91 -17.33
CA ALA A 414 4.75 15.93 -16.32
C ALA A 414 5.89 15.56 -15.35
N ARG A 415 7.15 15.66 -15.78
CA ARG A 415 8.33 15.24 -15.03
C ARG A 415 8.42 15.86 -13.63
N PRO A 416 8.39 17.20 -13.45
CA PRO A 416 8.51 17.80 -12.12
C PRO A 416 7.36 17.39 -11.18
N TRP A 417 6.18 17.11 -11.72
CA TRP A 417 5.04 16.67 -10.92
C TRP A 417 5.23 15.27 -10.35
N PHE A 418 5.67 14.31 -11.17
CA PHE A 418 5.91 12.94 -10.70
C PHE A 418 7.12 12.85 -9.77
N GLU A 419 8.18 13.64 -10.02
CA GLU A 419 9.34 13.72 -9.12
C GLU A 419 8.93 14.28 -7.74
N ALA A 420 8.16 15.37 -7.72
CA ALA A 420 7.65 15.93 -6.47
C ALA A 420 6.69 14.97 -5.74
N ALA A 421 5.88 14.21 -6.48
CA ALA A 421 5.03 13.17 -5.89
C ALA A 421 5.85 12.02 -5.29
N GLN A 422 6.88 11.54 -6.00
CA GLN A 422 7.79 10.50 -5.51
C GLN A 422 8.55 10.96 -4.26
N ALA A 423 8.99 12.22 -4.21
CA ALA A 423 9.65 12.78 -3.03
C ALA A 423 8.74 12.77 -1.79
N LEU A 424 7.43 12.97 -1.98
CA LEU A 424 6.44 12.87 -0.90
C LEU A 424 6.12 11.42 -0.53
N ARG A 425 6.16 10.50 -1.50
CA ARG A 425 5.78 9.08 -1.35
C ARG A 425 6.85 8.18 -1.98
N PRO A 426 8.06 8.10 -1.38
CA PRO A 426 9.18 7.37 -1.99
C PRO A 426 8.91 5.88 -2.15
N GLY A 427 8.00 5.30 -1.38
CA GLY A 427 7.62 3.89 -1.49
C GLY A 427 6.44 3.57 -2.42
N SER A 428 5.90 4.56 -3.13
CA SER A 428 4.74 4.35 -4.00
C SER A 428 5.14 3.75 -5.35
N LEU A 429 4.87 2.45 -5.51
CA LEU A 429 5.00 1.74 -6.78
C LEU A 429 4.06 2.26 -7.87
N GLU A 430 2.94 2.89 -7.50
CA GLU A 430 2.01 3.48 -8.46
C GLU A 430 2.62 4.72 -9.13
N ILE A 431 3.41 5.51 -8.39
CA ILE A 431 4.17 6.63 -8.95
C ILE A 431 5.27 6.11 -9.87
N THR A 432 5.95 5.02 -9.51
CA THR A 432 6.91 4.35 -10.40
C THR A 432 6.27 3.99 -11.75
N LEU A 433 5.06 3.44 -11.75
CA LEU A 433 4.35 3.14 -13.00
C LEU A 433 3.95 4.41 -13.77
N TRP A 434 3.58 5.50 -13.10
CA TRP A 434 3.34 6.79 -13.77
C TRP A 434 4.61 7.37 -14.40
N ARG A 435 5.76 7.27 -13.72
CA ARG A 435 7.07 7.66 -14.27
C ARG A 435 7.44 6.80 -15.47
N ALA A 436 7.16 5.49 -15.44
CA ALA A 436 7.34 4.62 -16.60
C ALA A 436 6.50 5.09 -17.81
N ARG A 437 5.24 5.50 -17.59
CA ARG A 437 4.39 6.07 -18.65
C ARG A 437 4.96 7.38 -19.21
N LEU A 438 5.49 8.25 -18.36
CA LEU A 438 6.17 9.47 -18.79
C LEU A 438 7.36 9.15 -19.69
N GLU A 439 8.25 8.25 -19.27
CA GLU A 439 9.43 7.87 -20.04
C GLU A 439 9.04 7.29 -21.42
N ALA A 440 7.96 6.50 -21.47
CA ALA A 440 7.41 6.01 -22.73
C ALA A 440 6.87 7.15 -23.62
N ALA A 441 6.15 8.12 -23.05
CA ALA A 441 5.64 9.28 -23.77
C ALA A 441 6.75 10.19 -24.32
N LEU A 442 7.93 10.19 -23.69
CA LEU A 442 9.13 10.88 -24.15
C LEU A 442 9.98 10.06 -25.13
N GLY A 443 9.53 8.86 -25.52
CA GLY A 443 10.23 7.97 -26.44
C GLY A 443 11.37 7.15 -25.80
N ALA A 444 11.59 7.27 -24.49
CA ALA A 444 12.61 6.52 -23.75
C ALA A 444 12.11 5.12 -23.36
N LYS A 445 11.76 4.29 -24.36
CA LYS A 445 11.15 2.96 -24.16
C LYS A 445 11.90 2.05 -23.20
N GLY A 446 13.24 1.99 -23.29
CA GLY A 446 14.05 1.13 -22.41
C GLY A 446 14.01 1.56 -20.94
N SER A 447 13.96 2.87 -20.68
CA SER A 447 13.79 3.44 -19.33
C SER A 447 12.40 3.11 -18.78
N ALA A 448 11.37 3.29 -19.61
CA ALA A 448 9.99 2.94 -19.26
C ALA A 448 9.82 1.46 -18.90
N GLU A 449 10.37 0.56 -19.73
CA GLU A 449 10.31 -0.87 -19.51
C GLU A 449 11.04 -1.27 -18.22
N ALA A 450 12.24 -0.76 -17.99
CA ALA A 450 13.01 -1.04 -16.78
C ALA A 450 12.24 -0.65 -15.50
N MET A 451 11.66 0.56 -15.48
CA MET A 451 10.84 1.01 -14.34
C MET A 451 9.59 0.15 -14.13
N ALA A 452 8.92 -0.25 -15.21
CA ALA A 452 7.74 -1.10 -15.12
C ALA A 452 8.08 -2.51 -14.62
N ARG A 453 9.18 -3.11 -15.10
CA ARG A 453 9.66 -4.42 -14.63
C ARG A 453 10.08 -4.38 -13.16
N GLU A 454 10.75 -3.31 -12.73
CA GLU A 454 11.07 -3.11 -11.31
C GLU A 454 9.80 -3.09 -10.47
N MET A 455 8.81 -2.30 -10.89
CA MET A 455 7.52 -2.21 -10.20
C MET A 455 6.82 -3.57 -10.12
N VAL A 456 6.74 -4.31 -11.23
CA VAL A 456 6.13 -5.67 -11.30
C VAL A 456 6.88 -6.68 -10.43
N SER A 457 8.20 -6.49 -10.24
CA SER A 457 9.02 -7.33 -9.39
C SER A 457 8.79 -7.08 -7.91
N ARG A 458 8.34 -5.88 -7.54
CA ARG A 458 8.13 -5.44 -6.16
C ARG A 458 6.65 -5.48 -5.74
N THR A 459 5.70 -5.49 -6.67
CA THR A 459 4.27 -5.46 -6.29
C THR A 459 3.77 -6.84 -5.84
N HIS A 460 3.10 -6.84 -4.69
CA HIS A 460 2.31 -7.97 -4.19
C HIS A 460 0.81 -7.78 -4.43
N TRP A 461 0.43 -6.69 -5.11
CA TRP A 461 -0.95 -6.38 -5.46
C TRP A 461 -1.22 -6.76 -6.92
N ARG A 462 -2.14 -7.69 -7.11
CA ARG A 462 -2.42 -8.29 -8.43
C ARG A 462 -2.92 -7.28 -9.45
N GLU A 463 -3.69 -6.28 -9.03
CA GLU A 463 -4.19 -5.28 -9.97
C GLU A 463 -3.04 -4.40 -10.49
N LEU A 464 -2.12 -4.01 -9.61
CA LEU A 464 -0.94 -3.26 -10.00
C LEU A 464 0.03 -4.11 -10.83
N ASP A 465 0.20 -5.40 -10.49
CA ASP A 465 0.94 -6.38 -11.31
C ASP A 465 0.34 -6.48 -12.72
N ARG A 466 -0.98 -6.65 -12.83
CA ARG A 466 -1.72 -6.71 -14.10
C ARG A 466 -1.51 -5.44 -14.94
N ARG A 467 -1.67 -4.26 -14.33
CA ARG A 467 -1.48 -2.97 -14.99
C ARG A 467 -0.03 -2.76 -15.45
N GLY A 468 0.94 -3.22 -14.67
CA GLY A 468 2.36 -3.18 -15.03
C GLY A 468 2.69 -4.08 -16.21
N ARG A 469 2.22 -5.33 -16.18
CA ARG A 469 2.40 -6.29 -17.27
C ARG A 469 1.76 -5.81 -18.56
N ALA A 470 0.49 -5.41 -18.52
CA ALA A 470 -0.19 -4.87 -19.68
C ALA A 470 0.52 -3.63 -20.27
N PHE A 471 1.18 -2.83 -19.43
CA PHE A 471 1.99 -1.71 -19.89
C PHE A 471 3.29 -2.18 -20.55
N ILE A 472 4.00 -3.17 -19.98
CA ILE A 472 5.20 -3.76 -20.59
C ILE A 472 4.84 -4.37 -21.96
N ASP A 473 3.77 -5.16 -22.02
CA ASP A 473 3.30 -5.81 -23.26
C ASP A 473 2.92 -4.80 -24.35
N ALA A 474 2.55 -3.56 -23.97
CA ALA A 474 2.21 -2.49 -24.92
C ALA A 474 3.44 -1.67 -25.39
N LEU A 475 4.61 -1.86 -24.77
CA LEU A 475 5.86 -1.22 -25.20
C LEU A 475 6.60 -2.02 -26.29
N GLU A 476 6.45 -3.35 -26.22
CA GLU A 476 6.88 -4.36 -27.22
C GLU A 476 6.12 -4.17 -28.54
#